data_AF-A0A378BF85-F1
#
_entry.id   AF-A0A378BF85-F1
#
_cell.length_a   1.000
_cell.length_b   1.000
_cell.length_c   1.000
_cell.angle_alpha   90.00
_cell.angle_beta   90.00
_cell.angle_gamma   90.00
#
_symmetry.space_group_name_H-M   'P 1'
#
loop_
_entity.id
_entity.type
_entity.pdbx_description
1 polymer ?
#
loop_
_entity_poly.entity_id
_entity_poly.type
_entity_poly.pdbx_seq_one_letter_code
_entity_poly.pdbx_strand_id
1 'polypeptide(L)'
;MLVDALTRSMNVPTVNLGMALGLPAVVDTWTKLGAPKNQLNAVPSMLLGALNLTPIEVAQAFQTIASGGNRAPLSALRSVIAEDGTVLYQSYPQAERAVPAQAGLHDAVDYAAGGAARYGASAGGEVSGPASGGENRGPPTITSIPGSPASTVVR
;
A
#
# COMPACT_ATOMS: atom_id res chain seq x y z
N MET A 1 -14.12 7.47 4.86
CA MET A 1 -13.31 7.14 6.05
C MET A 1 -11.82 7.10 5.67
N LEU A 2 -10.89 7.14 6.62
CA LEU A 2 -9.44 7.05 6.35
C LEU A 2 -9.08 5.77 5.58
N VAL A 3 -9.70 4.65 5.95
CA VAL A 3 -9.53 3.36 5.28
C VAL A 3 -9.91 3.41 3.80
N ASP A 4 -10.95 4.17 3.42
CA ASP A 4 -11.36 4.32 2.02
C ASP A 4 -10.36 5.15 1.23
N ALA A 5 -9.79 6.19 1.85
CA ALA A 5 -8.76 7.02 1.24
C ALA A 5 -7.51 6.23 0.91
N LEU A 6 -7.08 5.35 1.82
CA LEU A 6 -5.96 4.45 1.58
C LEU A 6 -6.33 3.38 0.53
N THR A 7 -7.50 2.75 0.66
CA THR A 7 -7.99 1.71 -0.27
C THR A 7 -8.07 2.20 -1.72
N ARG A 8 -8.47 3.47 -1.92
CA ARG A 8 -8.60 4.10 -3.24
C ARG A 8 -7.38 4.91 -3.66
N SER A 9 -6.30 4.89 -2.86
CA SER A 9 -5.07 5.66 -3.12
C SER A 9 -5.34 7.14 -3.42
N MET A 10 -6.20 7.80 -2.64
CA MET A 10 -6.59 9.19 -2.89
C MET A 10 -5.50 10.18 -2.46
N ASN A 11 -5.03 11.01 -3.39
CA ASN A 11 -3.93 11.97 -3.15
C ASN A 11 -4.28 13.06 -2.13
N VAL A 12 -5.40 13.78 -2.31
CA VAL A 12 -5.76 14.94 -1.45
C VAL A 12 -5.91 14.56 0.03
N PRO A 13 -6.66 13.50 0.39
CA PRO A 13 -6.75 13.06 1.78
C PRO A 13 -5.40 12.62 2.36
N THR A 14 -4.54 12.00 1.54
CA THR A 14 -3.21 11.53 1.97
C THR A 14 -2.29 12.71 2.32
N VAL A 15 -2.27 13.73 1.47
CA VAL A 15 -1.49 14.95 1.73
C VAL A 15 -2.02 15.68 2.96
N ASN A 16 -3.34 15.86 3.07
CA ASN A 16 -3.94 16.55 4.22
C ASN A 16 -3.61 15.84 5.54
N LEU A 17 -3.69 14.50 5.57
CA LEU A 17 -3.32 13.72 6.76
C LEU A 17 -1.83 13.85 7.08
N GLY A 18 -0.96 13.67 6.10
CA GLY A 18 0.48 13.75 6.31
C GLY A 18 0.93 15.14 6.78
N MET A 19 0.28 16.20 6.30
CA MET A 19 0.52 17.57 6.77
C MET A 19 -0.02 17.81 8.19
N ALA A 20 -1.16 17.21 8.55
CA ALA A 20 -1.70 17.28 9.91
C ALA A 20 -0.83 16.54 10.94
N LEU A 21 -0.21 15.42 10.55
CA LEU A 21 0.75 14.67 11.38
C LEU A 21 2.13 15.33 11.43
N GLY A 22 2.50 16.03 10.36
CA GLY A 22 3.81 16.63 10.15
C GLY A 22 4.79 15.70 9.43
N LEU A 23 5.53 16.26 8.48
CA LEU A 23 6.53 15.54 7.68
C LEU A 23 7.61 14.83 8.53
N PRO A 24 8.13 15.39 9.64
CA PRO A 24 9.11 14.69 10.47
C PRO A 24 8.62 13.35 11.03
N ALA A 25 7.35 13.25 11.41
CA ALA A 25 6.77 12.00 11.91
C ALA A 25 6.69 10.92 10.80
N VAL A 26 6.39 11.35 9.56
CA VAL A 26 6.37 10.47 8.39
C VAL A 26 7.78 9.97 8.05
N VAL A 27 8.79 10.85 8.09
CA VAL A 27 10.20 10.50 7.89
C VAL A 27 10.70 9.52 8.96
N ASP A 28 10.34 9.75 10.22
CA ASP A 28 10.69 8.84 11.33
C ASP A 28 10.05 7.46 11.13
N THR A 29 8.79 7.41 10.67
CA THR A 29 8.12 6.16 10.32
C THR A 29 8.85 5.41 9.22
N TRP A 30 9.18 6.07 8.10
CA TRP A 30 9.96 5.45 7.02
C TRP A 30 11.32 4.94 7.48
N THR A 31 11.99 5.69 8.36
CA THR A 31 13.26 5.28 8.97
C THR A 31 13.09 4.01 9.80
N LYS A 32 12.06 3.94 10.65
CA LYS A 32 11.75 2.76 11.47
C LYS A 32 11.44 1.54 10.62
N LEU A 33 10.74 1.72 9.49
CA LEU A 33 10.48 0.64 8.54
C LEU A 33 11.74 0.10 7.86
N GLY A 34 12.84 0.86 7.88
CA GLY A 34 14.15 0.45 7.38
C GLY A 34 14.59 1.15 6.10
N ALA A 35 13.92 2.24 5.70
CA ALA A 35 14.36 3.06 4.58
C ALA A 35 15.65 3.83 4.93
N PRO A 36 16.57 4.01 3.96
CA PRO A 36 17.81 4.75 4.17
C PRO A 36 17.54 6.24 4.37
N LYS A 37 18.04 6.81 5.48
CA LYS A 37 17.76 8.21 5.89
C LYS A 37 18.14 9.25 4.84
N ASN A 38 19.20 9.01 4.06
CA ASN A 38 19.68 9.92 3.02
C ASN A 38 18.75 10.00 1.79
N GLN A 39 17.78 9.09 1.66
CA GLN A 39 16.76 9.11 0.60
C GLN A 39 15.45 9.80 1.05
N LEU A 40 15.34 10.18 2.33
CA LEU A 40 14.11 10.75 2.90
C LEU A 40 14.20 12.27 2.98
N ASN A 41 13.60 12.95 2.00
CA ASN A 41 13.47 14.40 1.99
C ASN A 41 12.11 14.80 2.58
N ALA A 42 12.12 15.60 3.65
CA ALA A 42 10.91 16.06 4.33
C ALA A 42 10.18 17.17 3.56
N VAL A 43 9.67 16.84 2.37
CA VAL A 43 8.89 17.73 1.49
C VAL A 43 7.49 17.13 1.24
N PRO A 44 6.45 17.94 0.98
CA PRO A 44 5.07 17.42 0.83
C PRO A 44 4.91 16.37 -0.27
N SER A 45 5.69 16.45 -1.36
CA SER A 45 5.65 15.47 -2.46
C SER A 45 6.04 14.06 -2.02
N MET A 46 6.80 13.91 -0.94
CA MET A 46 7.14 12.62 -0.34
C MET A 46 5.89 11.82 0.05
N LEU A 47 4.83 12.50 0.50
CA LEU A 47 3.55 11.89 0.88
C LEU A 47 2.84 11.19 -0.29
N LEU A 48 3.21 11.55 -1.52
CA LEU A 48 2.67 10.98 -2.75
C LEU A 48 3.67 10.02 -3.43
N GLY A 49 4.72 9.62 -2.73
CA GLY A 49 5.70 8.64 -3.23
C GLY A 49 6.91 9.24 -3.95
N ALA A 50 7.22 10.52 -3.78
CA ALA A 50 8.49 11.09 -4.25
C ALA A 50 9.68 10.60 -3.39
N LEU A 51 9.97 9.31 -3.50
CA LEU A 51 10.99 8.55 -2.77
C LEU A 51 11.80 7.72 -3.77
N ASN A 52 13.12 7.82 -3.70
CA ASN A 52 14.02 7.07 -4.58
C ASN A 52 14.58 5.86 -3.84
N LEU A 53 13.78 4.81 -3.71
CA LEU A 53 14.17 3.56 -3.07
C LEU A 53 14.41 2.46 -4.11
N THR A 54 15.43 1.64 -3.85
CA THR A 54 15.67 0.40 -4.59
C THR A 54 14.63 -0.67 -4.21
N PRO A 55 14.39 -1.69 -5.06
CA PRO A 55 13.43 -2.76 -4.75
C PRO A 55 13.70 -3.48 -3.42
N ILE A 56 14.97 -3.67 -3.05
CA ILE A 56 15.37 -4.31 -1.77
C ILE A 56 15.02 -3.44 -0.56
N GLU A 57 15.14 -2.11 -0.69
CA GLU A 57 14.76 -1.16 0.36
C GLU A 57 13.24 -1.09 0.54
N VAL A 58 12.49 -1.15 -0.56
CA VAL A 58 11.03 -1.27 -0.52
C VAL A 58 10.63 -2.59 0.16
N ALA A 59 11.26 -3.71 -0.21
CA ALA A 59 10.99 -5.00 0.41
C ALA A 59 11.25 -4.98 1.92
N GLN A 60 12.33 -4.32 2.37
CA GLN A 60 12.64 -4.17 3.80
C GLN A 60 11.54 -3.40 4.54
N ALA A 61 11.03 -2.31 3.96
CA ALA A 61 9.96 -1.52 4.56
C ALA A 61 8.67 -2.32 4.72
N PHE A 62 8.25 -3.02 3.66
CA PHE A 62 7.04 -3.85 3.68
C PHE A 62 7.18 -5.09 4.55
N GLN A 63 8.37 -5.68 4.66
CA GLN A 63 8.65 -6.77 5.60
C GLN A 63 8.31 -6.35 7.03
N THR A 64 8.73 -5.15 7.45
CA THR A 64 8.46 -4.62 8.80
C THR A 64 6.96 -4.44 9.05
N ILE A 65 6.18 -4.06 8.04
CA ILE A 65 4.71 -3.96 8.15
C ILE A 65 4.10 -5.37 8.28
N ALA A 66 4.46 -6.28 7.37
CA ALA A 66 3.94 -7.65 7.30
C ALA A 66 4.25 -8.50 8.55
N SER A 67 5.29 -8.15 9.30
CA SER A 67 5.66 -8.83 10.55
C SER A 67 4.97 -8.25 11.80
N GLY A 68 3.99 -7.36 11.63
CA GLY A 68 3.33 -6.67 12.74
C GLY A 68 4.24 -5.66 13.44
N GLY A 69 5.13 -5.00 12.70
CA GLY A 69 6.03 -3.95 13.21
C GLY A 69 7.40 -4.45 13.69
N ASN A 70 7.77 -5.71 13.40
CA ASN A 70 9.09 -6.27 13.69
C ASN A 70 10.03 -6.16 12.50
N ARG A 71 11.01 -5.27 12.57
CA ARG A 71 12.01 -5.13 11.52
C ARG A 71 13.06 -6.23 11.69
N ALA A 72 13.23 -7.04 10.66
CA ALA A 72 14.34 -7.99 10.55
C ALA A 72 15.19 -7.59 9.34
N PRO A 73 16.50 -7.32 9.51
CA PRO A 73 17.37 -7.03 8.38
C PRO A 73 17.30 -8.14 7.33
N LEU A 74 17.02 -7.77 6.08
CA LEU A 74 17.00 -8.71 4.98
C LEU A 74 18.41 -9.34 4.81
N SER A 75 18.46 -10.66 4.71
CA SER A 75 19.68 -11.41 4.45
C SER A 75 19.40 -12.56 3.49
N ALA A 76 20.32 -12.77 2.56
CA ALA A 76 20.30 -13.94 1.68
C ALA A 76 21.14 -15.11 2.22
N LEU A 77 22.01 -14.85 3.21
CA LEU A 77 22.92 -15.84 3.77
C LEU A 77 22.32 -16.46 5.03
N ARG A 78 22.17 -17.79 5.04
CA ARG A 78 21.72 -18.54 6.22
C ARG A 78 22.89 -19.09 7.03
N SER A 79 23.85 -19.73 6.36
CA SER A 79 25.07 -20.24 6.97
C SER A 79 26.15 -20.41 5.91
N VAL A 80 27.41 -20.29 6.32
CA VAL A 80 28.59 -20.64 5.52
C VAL A 80 29.38 -21.66 6.33
N ILE A 81 29.60 -22.85 5.76
CA ILE A 81 30.27 -23.97 6.40
C ILE A 81 31.48 -24.33 5.53
N ALA A 82 32.65 -24.42 6.14
CA ALA A 82 33.88 -24.85 5.48
C ALA A 82 33.85 -26.36 5.19
N GLU A 83 34.75 -26.83 4.32
CA GLU A 83 34.85 -28.24 3.93
C GLU A 83 35.17 -29.16 5.13
N ASP A 84 35.89 -28.65 6.12
CA ASP A 84 36.21 -29.35 7.37
C ASP A 84 35.05 -29.39 8.38
N GLY A 85 33.89 -28.84 8.02
CA GLY A 85 32.70 -28.76 8.88
C GLY A 85 32.65 -27.53 9.80
N THR A 86 33.65 -26.65 9.76
CA THR A 86 33.67 -25.43 10.58
C THR A 86 32.62 -24.43 10.10
N VAL A 87 31.77 -23.94 11.01
CA VAL A 87 30.80 -22.88 10.70
C VAL A 87 31.52 -21.53 10.66
N LEU A 88 31.66 -20.97 9.46
CA LEU A 88 32.29 -19.66 9.22
C LEU A 88 31.31 -18.50 9.45
N TYR A 89 30.03 -18.73 9.18
CA TYR A 89 28.96 -17.75 9.38
C TYR A 89 27.64 -18.47 9.65
N GLN A 90 26.83 -17.93 10.55
CA GLN A 90 25.46 -18.35 10.76
C GLN A 90 24.60 -17.11 11.00
N SER A 91 23.54 -16.97 10.21
CA SER A 91 22.54 -15.93 10.41
C SER A 91 21.56 -16.36 11.49
N TYR A 92 21.43 -15.53 12.52
CA TYR A 92 20.41 -15.65 13.54
C TYR A 92 19.34 -14.59 13.31
N PRO A 93 18.04 -14.91 13.44
CA PRO A 93 16.99 -13.90 13.33
C PRO A 93 17.23 -12.79 14.38
N GLN A 94 17.47 -11.57 13.93
CA GLN A 94 17.60 -10.38 14.78
C GLN A 94 16.44 -9.44 14.46
N ALA A 95 15.27 -9.75 15.02
CA ALA A 95 14.08 -8.92 14.84
C ALA A 95 14.01 -7.86 15.94
N GLU A 96 13.86 -6.60 15.54
CA GLU A 96 13.70 -5.46 16.44
C GLU A 96 12.31 -4.86 16.30
N ARG A 97 11.71 -4.46 17.43
CA ARG A 97 10.42 -3.74 17.42
C ARG A 97 10.63 -2.34 16.83
N ALA A 98 10.23 -2.14 15.58
CA ALA A 98 10.40 -0.87 14.87
C ALA A 98 9.21 0.07 15.03
N VAL A 99 8.00 -0.49 14.93
CA VAL A 99 6.73 0.22 15.14
C VAL A 99 5.97 -0.56 16.20
N PRO A 100 5.30 0.09 17.17
CA PRO A 100 4.54 -0.66 18.15
C PRO A 100 3.52 -1.56 17.45
N ALA A 101 3.23 -2.71 18.06
CA ALA A 101 2.16 -3.56 17.60
C ALA A 101 0.82 -2.90 17.95
N GLN A 102 0.51 -1.74 17.35
CA GLN A 102 -0.86 -1.28 17.32
C GLN A 102 -1.64 -2.31 16.50
N ALA A 103 -2.72 -2.82 17.07
CA ALA A 103 -3.63 -3.82 16.49
C ALA A 103 -4.40 -3.31 15.26
N GLY A 104 -3.70 -2.68 14.31
CA GLY A 104 -4.34 -2.02 13.19
C GLY A 104 -3.42 -1.55 12.08
N LEU A 105 -2.09 -1.41 12.24
CA LEU A 105 -1.25 -1.01 11.09
C LEU A 105 -1.18 -2.13 10.05
N HIS A 106 -0.83 -3.33 10.48
CA HIS A 106 -0.83 -4.53 9.65
C HIS A 106 -2.23 -4.78 9.08
N ASP A 107 -3.25 -4.84 9.95
CA ASP A 107 -4.62 -5.18 9.54
C ASP A 107 -5.26 -4.11 8.66
N ALA A 108 -4.98 -2.82 8.88
CA ALA A 108 -5.50 -1.75 8.01
C ALA A 108 -4.79 -1.72 6.65
N VAL A 109 -3.48 -2.01 6.60
CA VAL A 109 -2.75 -2.13 5.33
C VAL A 109 -3.25 -3.34 4.55
N ASP A 110 -3.43 -4.49 5.20
CA ASP A 110 -3.99 -5.69 4.57
C ASP A 110 -5.42 -5.45 4.07
N TYR A 111 -6.26 -4.81 4.89
CA TYR A 111 -7.61 -4.46 4.49
C TYR A 111 -7.63 -3.51 3.28
N ALA A 112 -6.77 -2.49 3.29
CA ALA A 112 -6.66 -1.55 2.18
C ALA A 112 -6.09 -2.20 0.92
N ALA A 113 -5.12 -3.11 1.04
CA ALA A 113 -4.54 -3.86 -0.07
C ALA A 113 -5.56 -4.80 -0.72
N GLY A 114 -6.28 -5.59 0.09
CA GLY A 114 -7.41 -6.40 -0.39
C GLY A 114 -8.49 -5.52 -1.01
N GLY A 115 -8.67 -4.33 -0.45
CA GLY A 115 -9.58 -3.30 -0.94
C GLY A 115 -9.23 -2.73 -2.32
N ALA A 116 -7.95 -2.46 -2.55
CA ALA A 116 -7.44 -1.98 -3.83
C ALA A 116 -7.50 -3.09 -4.90
N ALA A 117 -7.19 -4.33 -4.53
CA ALA A 117 -7.28 -5.48 -5.41
C ALA A 117 -8.73 -5.72 -5.90
N ARG A 118 -9.71 -5.71 -5.00
CA ARG A 118 -11.13 -5.83 -5.36
C ARG A 118 -11.60 -4.64 -6.21
N TYR A 119 -11.14 -3.43 -5.89
CA TYR A 119 -11.49 -2.24 -6.67
C TYR A 119 -10.95 -2.32 -8.10
N GLY A 120 -9.68 -2.68 -8.27
CA GLY A 120 -9.07 -2.90 -9.58
C GLY A 120 -9.73 -4.03 -10.36
N ALA A 121 -10.08 -5.14 -9.70
CA ALA A 121 -10.83 -6.24 -10.33
C ALA A 121 -12.24 -5.79 -10.78
N SER A 122 -12.93 -5.00 -9.97
CA SER A 122 -14.26 -4.45 -10.31
C SER A 122 -14.21 -3.38 -11.41
N ALA A 123 -13.13 -2.60 -11.48
CA ALA A 123 -12.88 -1.62 -12.54
C ALA A 123 -12.48 -2.29 -13.86
N GLY A 124 -11.97 -3.52 -13.83
CA GLY A 124 -11.64 -4.33 -15.00
C GLY A 124 -12.85 -4.89 -15.77
N GLY A 125 -14.08 -4.57 -15.35
CA GLY A 125 -15.32 -4.96 -16.03
C GLY A 125 -15.72 -4.08 -17.22
N GLU A 126 -15.19 -2.85 -17.36
CA GLU A 126 -15.43 -1.98 -18.52
C GLU A 126 -14.15 -1.22 -18.87
N VAL A 127 -13.57 -1.56 -20.02
CA VAL A 127 -12.43 -0.82 -20.58
C VAL A 127 -12.92 0.55 -21.06
N SER A 128 -12.54 1.60 -20.34
CA SER A 128 -12.42 2.95 -20.90
C SER A 128 -11.14 3.57 -20.31
N GLY A 129 -10.25 4.05 -21.19
CA GLY A 129 -8.83 4.31 -20.95
C GLY A 129 -8.48 5.38 -19.90
N PRO A 130 -7.17 5.71 -19.75
CA PRO A 130 -6.69 6.55 -18.66
C PRO A 130 -7.20 7.98 -18.83
N ALA A 131 -8.01 8.45 -17.89
CA ALA A 131 -8.41 9.84 -17.82
C ALA A 131 -7.23 10.70 -17.33
N SER A 132 -6.38 11.13 -18.25
CA SER A 132 -5.64 12.37 -18.08
C SER A 132 -6.63 13.53 -18.16
N GLY A 133 -6.69 14.36 -17.12
CA GLY A 133 -7.17 15.75 -17.11
C GLY A 133 -8.43 16.12 -17.91
N GLY A 134 -9.48 16.53 -17.20
CA GLY A 134 -10.43 17.52 -17.74
C GLY A 134 -11.91 17.21 -17.58
N GLU A 135 -12.58 18.19 -16.96
CA GLU A 135 -13.96 18.60 -17.22
C GLU A 135 -15.14 17.86 -16.56
N ASN A 136 -15.80 18.66 -15.72
CA ASN A 136 -17.09 18.46 -15.09
C ASN A 136 -18.17 18.13 -16.16
N ARG A 137 -18.60 16.87 -16.25
CA ARG A 137 -19.79 16.48 -17.01
C ARG A 137 -20.84 15.96 -16.03
N GLY A 138 -22.00 16.63 -16.02
CA GLY A 138 -23.15 16.31 -15.18
C GLY A 138 -23.72 14.91 -15.47
N PRO A 139 -24.64 14.42 -14.61
CA PRO A 139 -25.09 13.04 -14.64
C PRO A 139 -25.84 12.73 -15.95
N PRO A 140 -25.65 11.53 -16.54
CA PRO A 140 -26.30 11.16 -17.78
C PRO A 140 -27.80 10.90 -17.57
N THR A 141 -28.60 11.54 -18.41
CA THR A 141 -30.04 11.29 -18.57
C THR A 141 -30.29 9.88 -19.08
N ILE A 142 -31.03 9.06 -18.33
CA ILE A 142 -31.49 7.73 -18.76
C ILE A 142 -32.74 7.92 -19.63
N THR A 143 -32.63 7.64 -20.93
CA THR A 143 -33.78 7.50 -21.83
C THR A 143 -34.35 6.10 -21.71
N SER A 144 -35.60 5.99 -21.24
CA SER A 144 -36.37 4.74 -21.16
C SER A 144 -36.74 4.20 -22.55
N ILE A 145 -36.49 2.92 -22.81
CA ILE A 145 -37.01 2.18 -23.98
C ILE A 145 -38.42 1.68 -23.65
N PRO A 146 -39.46 1.93 -24.48
CA PRO A 146 -40.81 1.48 -24.22
C PRO A 146 -41.01 0.00 -24.58
N GLY A 147 -41.77 -0.71 -23.73
CA GLY A 147 -41.90 -2.17 -23.72
C GLY A 147 -42.78 -2.78 -24.80
N SER A 148 -42.67 -4.10 -24.90
CA SER A 148 -43.59 -5.00 -25.63
C SER A 148 -44.28 -5.93 -24.62
N PRO A 149 -45.59 -6.19 -24.73
CA PRO A 149 -46.39 -6.70 -23.62
C PRO A 149 -46.43 -8.24 -23.49
N ALA A 150 -46.84 -8.64 -22.29
CA ALA A 150 -47.05 -9.97 -21.73
C ALA A 150 -47.80 -10.98 -22.62
N SER A 151 -47.48 -12.26 -22.44
CA SER A 151 -48.41 -13.37 -22.69
C SER A 151 -48.80 -14.04 -21.38
N THR A 152 -50.11 -14.11 -21.22
CA THR A 152 -50.92 -14.55 -20.09
C THR A 152 -50.93 -16.07 -19.93
N VAL A 153 -50.94 -16.51 -18.68
CA VAL A 153 -51.23 -17.87 -18.20
C VAL A 153 -52.68 -18.25 -18.50
N VAL A 154 -52.92 -19.42 -19.12
CA VAL A 154 -54.21 -20.12 -19.08
C VAL A 154 -53.98 -21.62 -18.89
N ARG A 155 -54.47 -22.10 -17.74
CA ARG A 155 -54.90 -23.46 -17.33
C ARG A 155 -54.00 -24.66 -17.61
#